data_AF-A0AAV9RGX6-F1
#
_entry.id   AF-A0AAV9RGX6-F1
#
_cell.length_a   1.000
_cell.length_b   1.000
_cell.length_c   1.000
_cell.angle_alpha   90.00
_cell.angle_beta   90.00
_cell.angle_gamma   90.00
#
_symmetry.space_group_name_H-M   'P 1'
#
loop_
_entity.id
_entity.type
_entity.pdbx_description
1 polymer ?
#
loop_
_entity_poly.entity_id
_entity_poly.type
_entity_poly.pdbx_seq_one_letter_code
_entity_poly.pdbx_strand_id
1 'polypeptide(L)'
;MEEWRQCGRWLIDCKVLPPNHRVVWPSAVVFDLAQALRDGVLLCQMLHNLSPGSVDLKEINFRPQMSQNSPFTSACSYFQHQYEEAFGS
;
A
#
# COMPACT_ATOMS: atom_id res chain seq x y z
N MET A 1 2.39 9.93 -20.88
CA MET A 1 2.45 8.51 -20.49
C MET A 1 1.61 8.33 -19.25
N GLU A 2 0.86 7.25 -19.13
CA GLU A 2 0.04 6.98 -17.94
C GLU A 2 0.92 6.40 -16.82
N GLU A 3 1.57 7.25 -16.04
CA GLU A 3 2.48 6.87 -14.93
C GLU A 3 1.80 5.94 -13.91
N TRP A 4 0.49 6.11 -13.72
CA TRP A 4 -0.33 5.24 -12.88
C TRP A 4 -0.32 3.77 -13.34
N ARG A 5 -0.20 3.50 -14.65
CA ARG A 5 -0.10 2.13 -15.18
C ARG A 5 1.24 1.50 -14.85
N GLN A 6 2.32 2.28 -14.89
CA GLN A 6 3.63 1.81 -14.44
C GLN A 6 3.62 1.53 -12.95
N CYS A 7 3.01 2.42 -12.16
CA CYS A 7 2.82 2.22 -10.72
C CYS A 7 1.99 0.95 -10.43
N GLY A 8 0.90 0.73 -11.16
CA GLY A 8 0.10 -0.50 -11.07
C GLY A 8 0.89 -1.78 -11.39
N ARG A 9 1.80 -1.73 -12.37
CA ARG A 9 2.72 -2.84 -12.69
C ARG A 9 3.71 -3.08 -11.56
N TRP A 10 4.28 -2.00 -11.02
CA TRP A 10 5.26 -2.07 -9.95
C TRP A 10 4.67 -2.62 -8.64
N LEU A 11 3.42 -2.28 -8.31
CA LEU A 11 2.70 -2.87 -7.18
C LEU A 11 2.54 -4.40 -7.32
N ILE A 12 2.40 -4.93 -8.54
CA ILE A 12 2.37 -6.38 -8.76
C ILE A 12 3.76 -6.99 -8.60
N ASP A 13 4.80 -6.31 -9.09
CA ASP A 13 6.19 -6.75 -8.98
C ASP A 13 6.63 -6.82 -7.50
N CYS A 14 6.27 -5.79 -6.73
CA CYS A 14 6.39 -5.72 -5.28
C CYS A 14 5.54 -6.76 -4.53
N LYS A 15 4.79 -7.65 -5.20
CA LYS A 15 3.93 -8.67 -4.58
C LYS A 15 2.86 -8.14 -3.63
N VAL A 16 2.49 -6.86 -3.74
CA VAL A 16 1.40 -6.28 -2.95
C VAL A 16 0.05 -6.51 -3.61
N LEU A 17 0.00 -6.49 -4.94
CA LEU A 17 -1.19 -6.80 -5.71
C LEU A 17 -1.04 -8.13 -6.47
N PRO A 18 -2.12 -8.92 -6.60
CA PRO A 18 -2.08 -10.11 -7.44
C PRO A 18 -1.93 -9.72 -8.92
N PRO A 19 -1.26 -10.55 -9.74
CA PRO A 19 -1.05 -10.27 -11.16
C PRO A 19 -2.34 -10.16 -11.98
N ASN A 20 -3.46 -10.67 -11.45
CA ASN A 20 -4.77 -10.62 -12.08
C ASN A 20 -5.66 -9.46 -11.57
N HIS A 21 -5.09 -8.50 -10.85
CA HIS A 21 -5.82 -7.39 -10.25
C HIS A 21 -6.45 -6.46 -11.30
N ARG A 22 -7.58 -5.83 -10.97
CA ARG A 22 -8.32 -4.94 -11.88
C ARG A 22 -7.49 -3.77 -12.40
N VAL A 23 -6.48 -3.32 -11.65
CA VAL A 23 -5.60 -2.20 -12.02
C VAL A 23 -4.76 -2.43 -13.29
N VAL A 24 -4.53 -3.69 -13.68
CA VAL A 24 -3.81 -4.03 -14.92
C VAL A 24 -4.71 -4.34 -16.10
N TRP A 25 -6.03 -4.28 -15.91
CA TRP A 25 -6.97 -4.53 -16.99
C TRP A 25 -6.90 -3.39 -18.02
N PRO A 26 -7.18 -3.68 -19.31
CA PRO A 26 -7.17 -2.65 -20.34
C PRO A 26 -8.25 -1.59 -20.12
N SER A 27 -9.33 -1.92 -19.39
CA SER A 27 -10.41 -1.00 -18.99
C SER A 27 -10.16 -0.31 -17.64
N ALA A 28 -9.03 -0.58 -16.98
CA ALA A 28 -8.72 0.01 -15.69
C ALA A 28 -8.54 1.52 -15.80
N VAL A 29 -8.94 2.23 -14.75
CA VAL A 29 -8.72 3.68 -14.64
C VAL A 29 -7.84 3.99 -13.44
N VAL A 30 -7.29 5.21 -13.41
CA VAL A 30 -6.53 5.72 -12.26
C VAL A 30 -7.29 5.61 -10.93
N PHE A 31 -8.64 5.61 -10.99
CA PHE A 31 -9.48 5.42 -9.82
C PHE A 31 -9.41 4.00 -9.24
N ASP A 32 -9.24 2.95 -10.05
CA ASP A 32 -9.02 1.58 -9.55
C ASP A 32 -7.70 1.48 -8.77
N LEU A 33 -6.66 2.17 -9.25
CA LEU A 33 -5.39 2.28 -8.52
C LEU A 33 -5.59 3.02 -7.20
N ALA A 34 -6.26 4.17 -7.22
CA ALA A 34 -6.54 4.95 -6.02
C ALA A 34 -7.37 4.16 -5.00
N GLN A 35 -8.34 3.35 -5.45
CA GLN A 35 -9.10 2.45 -4.59
C GLN A 35 -8.23 1.37 -3.97
N ALA A 36 -7.31 0.77 -4.73
CA ALA A 36 -6.39 -0.21 -4.18
C ALA A 36 -5.51 0.42 -3.08
N LEU A 37 -5.01 1.63 -3.30
CA LEU A 37 -4.17 2.33 -2.32
C LEU A 37 -4.97 2.92 -1.14
N ARG A 38 -6.30 3.02 -1.25
CA ARG A 38 -7.17 3.68 -0.27
C ARG A 38 -7.10 3.05 1.12
N ASP A 39 -6.92 1.73 1.20
CA ASP A 39 -6.85 1.06 2.50
C ASP A 39 -5.54 1.35 3.25
N GLY A 40 -4.50 1.89 2.58
CA GLY A 40 -3.19 2.16 3.17
C GLY A 40 -2.39 0.90 3.54
N VAL A 41 -3.07 -0.23 3.76
CA VAL A 41 -2.49 -1.57 4.02
C VAL A 41 -1.52 -1.97 2.91
N LEU A 42 -1.90 -1.74 1.64
CA LEU A 42 -1.07 -2.07 0.49
C LEU A 42 0.24 -1.28 0.44
N LEU A 43 0.22 0.00 0.85
CA LEU A 43 1.42 0.83 0.95
C LEU A 43 2.36 0.29 2.05
N CYS A 44 1.82 -0.05 3.21
CA CYS A 44 2.61 -0.63 4.29
C CYS A 44 3.18 -2.02 3.93
N GLN A 45 2.42 -2.83 3.19
CA GLN A 45 2.90 -4.11 2.68
C GLN A 45 3.98 -3.94 1.61
N MET A 46 3.92 -2.86 0.84
CA MET A 46 4.95 -2.50 -0.12
C MET A 46 6.26 -2.14 0.58
N LEU A 47 6.20 -1.33 1.62
CA LEU A 47 7.33 -1.01 2.50
C LEU A 47 7.96 -2.29 3.08
N HIS A 48 7.13 -3.19 3.60
CA HIS A 48 7.61 -4.48 4.11
C HIS A 48 8.29 -5.32 3.03
N ASN A 49 7.74 -5.36 1.81
CA ASN A 49 8.33 -6.14 0.72
C ASN A 49 9.62 -5.52 0.18
N LEU A 50 9.78 -4.20 0.24
CA LEU A 50 11.01 -3.51 -0.13
C LEU A 50 12.08 -3.62 0.97
N SER A 51 11.68 -3.55 2.23
CA SER A 51 12.55 -3.67 3.40
C SER A 51 11.90 -4.60 4.43
N PRO A 52 12.18 -5.92 4.35
CA PRO A 52 11.62 -6.89 5.28
C PRO A 52 12.14 -6.62 6.69
N GLY A 53 11.25 -6.16 7.57
CA GLY A 53 11.57 -5.77 8.96
C GLY A 53 11.23 -4.32 9.31
N SER A 54 10.99 -3.46 8.30
CA SER A 54 10.62 -2.05 8.53
C SER A 54 9.18 -1.88 9.02
N VAL A 55 8.30 -2.83 8.72
CA VAL A 55 6.87 -2.78 9.02
C VAL A 55 6.40 -4.19 9.40
N ASP A 56 5.71 -4.35 10.52
CA ASP A 56 5.14 -5.65 10.90
C ASP A 56 3.74 -5.83 10.30
N LEU A 57 3.63 -6.76 9.35
CA LEU A 57 2.38 -7.07 8.67
C LEU A 57 1.30 -7.58 9.62
N LYS A 58 1.65 -8.17 10.77
CA LYS A 58 0.64 -8.64 11.73
C LYS A 58 -0.06 -7.46 12.37
N GLU A 59 0.63 -6.37 12.72
CA GLU A 59 -0.01 -5.18 13.31
C GLU A 59 -1.00 -4.50 12.35
N ILE A 60 -0.71 -4.55 11.05
CA ILE A 60 -1.57 -3.96 10.01
C ILE A 60 -2.78 -4.86 9.72
N ASN A 61 -2.56 -6.17 9.59
CA ASN A 61 -3.63 -7.14 9.36
C ASN A 61 -4.51 -7.40 10.60
N PHE A 62 -4.08 -7.03 11.81
CA PHE A 62 -4.86 -7.14 13.05
C PHE A 62 -5.73 -5.91 13.36
N ARG A 63 -5.71 -4.86 12.54
CA ARG A 63 -6.69 -3.76 12.64
C ARG A 63 -7.96 -3.90 11.78
N PRO A 64 -8.56 -5.08 11.51
CA PRO A 64 -9.95 -5.12 11.10
C PRO A 64 -10.79 -5.16 12.38
N GLN A 65 -11.25 -3.99 12.82
CA GLN A 65 -12.55 -3.73 13.47
C GLN A 65 -12.45 -2.63 14.54
N MET A 66 -13.11 -1.50 14.24
CA MET A 66 -13.73 -0.59 15.21
C MET A 66 -12.80 0.02 16.28
N SER A 67 -12.10 1.10 15.92
CA SER A 67 -11.91 2.19 16.87
C SER A 67 -12.29 3.51 16.20
N GLN A 68 -13.11 4.26 16.92
CA GLN A 68 -13.95 5.37 16.48
C GLN A 68 -13.16 6.64 16.07
N ASN A 69 -11.82 6.57 16.06
CA ASN A 69 -10.92 7.65 15.69
C ASN A 69 -10.22 7.25 14.39
N SER A 70 -10.52 7.97 13.31
CA SER A 70 -10.20 7.67 11.91
C SER A 70 -8.92 6.83 11.69
N PRO A 71 -9.02 5.55 11.27
CA PRO A 71 -7.87 4.65 11.06
C PRO A 71 -6.90 5.16 9.99
N PHE A 72 -7.34 6.10 9.15
CA PHE A 72 -6.55 6.71 8.09
C PHE A 72 -5.37 7.53 8.63
N THR A 73 -5.58 8.31 9.71
CA THR A 73 -4.53 9.17 10.26
C THR A 73 -3.42 8.36 10.92
N SER A 74 -3.79 7.33 11.70
CA SER A 74 -2.80 6.48 12.37
C SER A 74 -2.00 5.65 11.38
N ALA A 75 -2.63 5.13 10.31
CA ALA A 75 -1.93 4.37 9.28
C ALA A 75 -0.97 5.25 8.47
N CYS A 76 -1.39 6.46 8.08
CA CYS A 76 -0.52 7.39 7.36
C CYS A 76 0.66 7.87 8.22
N SER A 77 0.45 8.22 9.49
CA SER A 77 1.56 8.61 10.38
C SER A 77 2.53 7.45 10.64
N TYR A 78 2.02 6.23 10.82
CA TYR A 78 2.86 5.04 10.99
C TYR A 78 3.65 4.71 9.72
N PHE A 79 3.00 4.79 8.54
CA PHE A 79 3.66 4.62 7.26
C PHE A 79 4.77 5.66 7.08
N GLN A 80 4.50 6.93 7.38
CA GLN A 80 5.47 7.99 7.23
C GLN A 80 6.67 7.80 8.18
N HIS A 81 6.42 7.44 9.44
CA HIS A 81 7.48 7.12 10.40
C HIS A 81 8.34 5.95 9.92
N GLN A 82 7.74 4.83 9.50
CA GLN A 82 8.51 3.69 9.00
C GLN A 82 9.19 3.96 7.66
N TYR A 83 8.60 4.80 6.82
CA TYR A 83 9.24 5.24 5.59
C TYR A 83 10.50 6.06 5.90
N GLU A 84 10.41 7.01 6.83
CA GLU A 84 11.57 7.80 7.28
C GLU A 84 12.62 6.93 7.98
N GLU A 85 12.25 5.96 8.82
CA GLU A 85 13.22 5.05 9.44
C GLU A 85 13.87 4.08 8.44
N ALA A 86 13.13 3.65 7.42
CA ALA A 86 13.62 2.68 6.44
C ALA A 86 14.39 3.31 5.27
N PHE A 87 14.02 4.54 4.88
CA PHE A 87 14.53 5.21 3.67
C PHE A 87 15.12 6.61 3.94
N GLY A 88 14.97 7.15 5.15
CA GLY A 88 15.56 8.43 5.55
C GLY A 88 17.04 8.27 5.92
N SER A 89 17.92 8.68 5.00
CA SER A 89 19.34 8.96 5.24
C SER A 89 19.70 10.31 4.65
#